data_AF-A0A2J8N120-F1
#
_entry.id   AF-A0A2J8N120-F1
#
_cell.length_a   1.000
_cell.length_b   1.000
_cell.length_c   1.000
_cell.angle_alpha   90.00
_cell.angle_beta   90.00
_cell.angle_gamma   90.00
#
_symmetry.space_group_name_H-M   'P 1'
#
loop_
_entity.id
_entity.type
_entity.pdbx_description
1 polymer ?
#
loop_
_entity_poly.entity_id
_entity_poly.type
_entity_poly.pdbx_seq_one_letter_code
_entity_poly.pdbx_strand_id
1 'polypeptide(L)'
;MAATGTAAAAATGRLLLLLLVGLTAPALALAGYIESSQICCSPWSFLISTFKCLIVDEINALAANAGTGFAVAEPQIAMFCGKLNMHVNIQTGKWEPDPTGTKSCFETKEEVLQYCQEMYPELQITNVMEANQRVSIDNWCRRDKKQCKSRFVTPFKCL
;
A
#
# COMPACT_ATOMS: atom_id res chain seq x y z
N MET A 1 50.23 -61.59 -35.12
CA MET A 1 50.53 -61.78 -33.68
C MET A 1 49.79 -60.70 -32.90
N ALA A 2 49.10 -61.10 -31.84
CA ALA A 2 48.23 -60.28 -31.01
C ALA A 2 49.00 -59.37 -30.04
N ALA A 3 48.40 -58.25 -29.68
CA ALA A 3 48.30 -57.79 -28.29
C ALA A 3 47.21 -56.72 -28.19
N THR A 4 46.12 -57.11 -27.53
CA THR A 4 45.07 -56.25 -26.99
C THR A 4 45.61 -55.36 -25.86
N GLY A 5 45.18 -54.10 -25.82
CA GLY A 5 45.41 -53.19 -24.69
C GLY A 5 44.22 -52.25 -24.54
N THR A 6 43.35 -52.56 -23.58
CA THR A 6 42.24 -51.73 -23.12
C THR A 6 42.77 -50.56 -22.31
N ALA A 7 42.35 -49.34 -22.61
CA ALA A 7 42.54 -48.19 -21.72
C ALA A 7 41.23 -47.40 -21.60
N ALA A 8 40.59 -47.54 -20.45
CA ALA A 8 39.57 -46.63 -19.97
C ALA A 8 40.26 -45.41 -19.36
N ALA A 9 39.88 -44.20 -19.79
CA ALA A 9 40.23 -42.97 -19.07
C ALA A 9 39.07 -41.99 -19.12
N ALA A 10 38.61 -41.66 -17.91
CA ALA A 10 37.50 -40.81 -17.54
C ALA A 10 37.40 -39.48 -18.32
N ALA A 11 36.31 -39.31 -19.06
CA ALA A 11 35.85 -37.99 -19.49
C ALA A 11 35.32 -37.25 -18.25
N THR A 12 36.10 -36.28 -17.78
CA THR A 12 35.80 -35.39 -16.65
C THR A 12 34.53 -34.57 -16.92
N GLY A 13 33.40 -35.04 -16.38
CA GLY A 13 32.45 -34.32 -15.51
C GLY A 13 31.74 -33.03 -15.96
N ARG A 14 32.28 -32.22 -16.89
CA ARG A 14 31.72 -30.90 -17.21
C ARG A 14 30.86 -30.89 -18.47
N LEU A 15 31.04 -31.86 -19.35
CA LEU A 15 30.27 -31.98 -20.59
C LEU A 15 28.94 -32.74 -20.41
N LEU A 16 28.81 -33.55 -19.34
CA LEU A 16 27.56 -34.25 -19.02
C LEU A 16 26.53 -33.35 -18.31
N LEU A 17 26.98 -32.28 -17.65
CA LEU A 17 26.11 -31.31 -16.96
C LEU A 17 25.31 -30.44 -17.93
N LEU A 18 25.84 -30.18 -19.13
CA LEU A 18 25.15 -29.34 -20.13
C LEU A 18 24.01 -30.09 -20.86
N LEU A 19 24.00 -31.43 -20.84
CA LEU A 19 22.93 -32.24 -21.43
C LEU A 19 21.73 -32.45 -20.48
N LEU A 20 21.89 -32.27 -19.16
CA LEU A 20 20.80 -32.38 -18.19
C LEU A 20 20.04 -31.06 -17.94
N VAL A 21 20.63 -29.91 -18.25
CA VAL A 21 19.98 -28.59 -18.07
C VAL A 21 19.12 -28.19 -19.29
N GLY A 22 19.23 -28.92 -20.41
CA GLY A 22 18.59 -28.58 -21.68
C GLY A 22 17.22 -29.18 -21.98
N LEU A 23 16.56 -29.90 -21.07
CA LEU A 23 15.43 -30.76 -21.43
C LEU A 23 14.16 -30.71 -20.55
N THR A 24 13.97 -29.67 -19.75
CA THR A 24 12.67 -29.44 -19.10
C THR A 24 12.24 -27.99 -19.25
N ALA A 25 11.77 -27.65 -20.44
CA ALA A 25 10.76 -26.62 -20.60
C ALA A 25 9.39 -27.29 -20.42
N PRO A 26 8.64 -27.05 -19.33
CA PRO A 26 7.22 -27.30 -19.34
C PRO A 26 6.54 -26.09 -19.94
N ALA A 27 6.08 -26.27 -21.17
CA ALA A 27 4.90 -25.58 -21.66
C ALA A 27 3.71 -25.96 -20.75
N LEU A 28 3.35 -25.08 -19.83
CA LEU A 28 2.03 -25.07 -19.20
C LEU A 28 1.47 -23.66 -19.33
N ALA A 29 0.97 -23.39 -20.53
CA ALA A 29 -0.15 -22.50 -20.69
C ALA A 29 -1.40 -23.16 -20.08
N LEU A 30 -2.25 -22.32 -19.48
CA LEU A 30 -3.67 -22.56 -19.19
C LEU A 30 -4.01 -23.39 -17.94
N ALA A 31 -4.04 -22.73 -16.78
CA ALA A 31 -5.22 -22.69 -15.89
C ALA A 31 -4.87 -21.93 -14.59
N GLY A 32 -5.78 -21.09 -14.11
CA GLY A 32 -5.89 -20.81 -12.68
C GLY A 32 -4.95 -19.75 -12.12
N TYR A 33 -5.22 -18.50 -12.48
CA TYR A 33 -4.98 -17.36 -11.62
C TYR A 33 -5.70 -17.60 -10.27
N ILE A 34 -5.05 -17.23 -9.16
CA ILE A 34 -5.59 -17.07 -7.78
C ILE A 34 -5.48 -18.30 -6.86
N GLU A 35 -4.40 -18.36 -6.06
CA GLU A 35 -4.40 -18.47 -4.58
C GLU A 35 -2.97 -18.80 -4.09
N SER A 36 -2.35 -17.90 -3.33
CA SER A 36 -1.05 -18.15 -2.65
C SER A 36 -1.06 -17.57 -1.23
N SER A 37 -2.14 -17.83 -0.49
CA SER A 37 -2.22 -17.56 0.95
C SER A 37 -1.80 -18.74 1.81
N GLN A 38 -0.99 -19.68 1.30
CA GLN A 38 -0.59 -20.85 2.10
C GLN A 38 0.75 -21.46 1.67
N ILE A 39 1.86 -20.73 1.85
CA ILE A 39 3.22 -21.29 1.77
C ILE A 39 3.97 -21.26 3.11
N CYS A 40 3.35 -20.78 4.19
CA CYS A 40 4.01 -20.68 5.50
C CYS A 40 3.99 -21.97 6.35
N CYS A 41 4.05 -23.16 5.75
CA CYS A 41 4.15 -24.43 6.48
C CYS A 41 5.16 -25.39 5.83
N SER A 42 6.46 -25.15 5.96
CA SER A 42 7.50 -26.18 5.72
C SER A 42 8.76 -25.92 6.57
N PRO A 43 9.18 -26.85 7.47
CA PRO A 43 10.30 -26.63 8.40
C PRO A 43 11.73 -26.73 7.82
N TRP A 44 11.90 -26.94 6.51
CA TRP A 44 13.17 -27.46 5.96
C TRP A 44 14.01 -26.50 5.11
N SER A 45 14.07 -25.21 5.44
CA SER A 45 14.99 -24.28 4.74
C SER A 45 15.55 -23.19 5.67
N PHE A 46 16.22 -23.61 6.74
CA PHE A 46 16.72 -22.73 7.80
C PHE A 46 18.07 -22.03 7.54
N LEU A 47 18.67 -22.09 6.34
CA LEU A 47 20.00 -21.47 6.13
C LEU A 47 20.17 -20.59 4.87
N ILE A 48 19.15 -20.39 4.03
CA ILE A 48 19.20 -19.42 2.90
C ILE A 48 18.02 -18.42 2.98
N SER A 49 17.44 -18.25 4.17
CA SER A 49 16.14 -17.59 4.38
C SER A 49 16.17 -16.37 5.31
N THR A 50 17.28 -15.65 5.42
CA THR A 50 17.32 -14.35 6.12
C THR A 50 17.56 -13.16 5.19
N PHE A 51 18.13 -13.37 4.00
CA PHE A 51 18.43 -12.27 3.08
C PHE A 51 17.32 -11.94 2.08
N LYS A 52 16.33 -12.83 1.89
CA LYS A 52 15.24 -12.61 0.92
C LYS A 52 13.87 -12.28 1.54
N CYS A 53 13.79 -12.15 2.86
CA CYS A 53 12.61 -11.56 3.53
C CYS A 53 12.76 -10.05 3.76
N LEU A 54 13.98 -9.52 3.95
CA LEU A 54 14.19 -8.12 4.32
C LEU A 54 14.14 -7.12 3.16
N ILE A 55 14.17 -7.56 1.90
CA ILE A 55 14.17 -6.64 0.73
C ILE A 55 12.75 -6.46 0.14
N VAL A 56 11.73 -7.18 0.64
CA VAL A 56 10.34 -7.10 0.12
C VAL A 56 9.38 -6.42 1.09
N ASP A 57 9.83 -5.92 2.25
CA ASP A 57 8.94 -5.18 3.16
C ASP A 57 8.88 -3.68 2.82
N GLU A 58 9.95 -3.09 2.27
CA GLU A 58 9.99 -1.64 2.03
C GLU A 58 9.34 -1.21 0.70
N ILE A 59 9.15 -2.14 -0.26
CA ILE A 59 8.51 -1.81 -1.55
C ILE A 59 7.02 -2.20 -1.56
N ASN A 60 6.56 -3.11 -0.69
CA ASN A 60 5.15 -3.53 -0.68
C ASN A 60 4.20 -2.50 -0.02
N ALA A 61 4.72 -1.45 0.62
CA ALA A 61 3.92 -0.30 1.01
C ALA A 61 3.56 0.63 -0.17
N LEU A 62 4.19 0.47 -1.34
CA LEU A 62 4.00 1.32 -2.53
C LEU A 62 3.18 0.65 -3.64
N ALA A 63 2.82 -0.63 -3.52
CA ALA A 63 2.11 -1.38 -4.56
C ALA A 63 0.58 -1.38 -4.41
N ALA A 64 -0.02 -0.25 -4.00
CA ALA A 64 -1.49 -0.09 -3.96
C ALA A 64 -2.10 0.68 -5.15
N ASN A 65 -1.31 1.17 -6.12
CA ASN A 65 -1.89 1.72 -7.36
C ASN A 65 -0.96 1.58 -8.58
N ALA A 66 -1.05 0.45 -9.27
CA ALA A 66 -0.59 0.35 -10.65
C ALA A 66 -1.66 0.94 -11.58
N GLY A 67 -1.70 2.26 -11.66
CA GLY A 67 -2.49 3.01 -12.62
C GLY A 67 -1.69 4.23 -13.04
N THR A 68 -1.41 4.39 -14.34
CA THR A 68 -0.89 5.64 -14.88
C THR A 68 -1.92 6.75 -14.66
N GLY A 69 -1.76 7.48 -13.57
CA GLY A 69 -2.60 8.58 -13.13
C GLY A 69 -2.13 9.01 -11.75
N PHE A 70 -1.95 10.32 -11.56
CA PHE A 70 -1.55 10.92 -10.28
C PHE A 70 -2.33 10.24 -9.14
N ALA A 71 -1.64 9.67 -8.15
CA ALA A 71 -2.33 9.05 -7.01
C ALA A 71 -2.98 10.18 -6.18
N VAL A 72 -4.24 10.48 -6.49
CA VAL A 72 -5.05 11.47 -5.76
C VAL A 72 -5.54 10.80 -4.48
N ALA A 73 -5.23 11.40 -3.33
CA ALA A 73 -5.73 10.91 -2.06
C ALA A 73 -7.27 11.06 -1.98
N GLU A 74 -7.93 10.15 -1.28
CA GLU A 74 -9.39 10.19 -1.09
C GLU A 74 -9.80 11.48 -0.34
N PRO A 75 -10.79 12.26 -0.83
CA PRO A 75 -11.23 13.48 -0.17
C PRO A 75 -11.94 13.17 1.14
N GLN A 76 -11.41 13.71 2.24
CA GLN A 76 -11.95 13.51 3.57
C GLN A 76 -11.92 14.81 4.37
N ILE A 77 -12.85 14.95 5.31
CA ILE A 77 -12.84 16.02 6.32
C ILE A 77 -12.86 15.41 7.70
N ALA A 78 -12.33 16.13 8.68
CA ALA A 78 -12.37 15.72 10.06
C ALA A 78 -12.77 16.89 10.95
N MET A 79 -13.61 16.61 11.92
CA MET A 79 -14.17 17.61 12.83
C MET A 79 -13.74 17.32 14.26
N PHE A 80 -13.48 18.39 15.00
CA PHE A 80 -13.30 18.33 16.45
C PHE A 80 -13.82 19.62 17.07
N CYS A 81 -14.87 19.53 17.88
CA CYS A 81 -15.54 20.70 18.41
C CYS A 81 -14.59 21.63 19.20
N GLY A 82 -14.77 22.94 19.02
CA GLY A 82 -13.91 23.96 19.64
C GLY A 82 -12.51 24.04 19.01
N LYS A 83 -12.36 23.52 17.79
CA LYS A 83 -11.18 23.65 16.94
C LYS A 83 -11.61 23.85 15.48
N LEU A 84 -10.65 24.24 14.63
CA LEU A 84 -10.87 24.37 13.19
C LEU A 84 -10.93 23.02 12.52
N ASN A 85 -11.92 22.80 11.66
CA ASN A 85 -12.03 21.59 10.88
C ASN A 85 -10.75 21.32 10.07
N MET A 86 -10.47 20.06 9.80
CA MET A 86 -9.35 19.62 8.97
C MET A 86 -9.89 18.99 7.68
N HIS A 87 -9.11 19.03 6.61
CA HIS A 87 -9.40 18.38 5.34
C HIS A 87 -8.13 17.75 4.76
N VAL A 88 -8.27 16.76 3.88
CA VAL A 88 -7.14 16.15 3.19
C VAL A 88 -6.82 16.95 1.92
N ASN A 89 -5.59 17.42 1.80
CA ASN A 89 -5.11 17.92 0.53
C ASN A 89 -4.92 16.74 -0.43
N ILE A 90 -5.81 16.60 -1.41
CA ILE A 90 -5.86 15.44 -2.31
C ILE A 90 -4.60 15.26 -3.17
N GLN A 91 -3.79 16.31 -3.35
CA GLN A 91 -2.53 16.23 -4.11
C GLN A 91 -1.37 15.71 -3.24
N THR A 92 -1.36 16.05 -1.95
CA THR A 92 -0.25 15.70 -1.05
C THR A 92 -0.60 14.58 -0.06
N GLY A 93 -1.88 14.27 0.10
CA GLY A 93 -2.42 13.35 1.10
C GLY A 93 -2.35 13.86 2.54
N LYS A 94 -1.96 15.12 2.77
CA LYS A 94 -1.76 15.68 4.11
C LYS A 94 -3.03 16.34 4.64
N TRP A 95 -3.21 16.29 5.97
CA TRP A 95 -4.27 17.03 6.65
C TRP A 95 -3.91 18.51 6.78
N GLU A 96 -4.80 19.38 6.32
CA GLU A 96 -4.68 20.83 6.38
C GLU A 96 -5.90 21.43 7.10
N PRO A 97 -5.73 22.51 7.88
CA PRO A 97 -6.84 23.15 8.58
C PRO A 97 -7.77 23.86 7.59
N ASP A 98 -8.98 24.16 8.05
CA ASP A 98 -9.96 24.98 7.34
C ASP A 98 -9.30 26.28 6.82
N PRO A 99 -9.29 26.52 5.50
CA PRO A 99 -8.62 27.67 4.91
C PRO A 99 -9.23 28.99 5.35
N THR A 100 -10.52 29.00 5.73
CA THR A 100 -11.16 30.21 6.24
C THR A 100 -10.77 30.53 7.68
N GLY A 101 -10.24 29.55 8.42
CA GLY A 101 -9.89 29.70 9.83
C GLY A 101 -11.09 29.94 10.76
N THR A 102 -12.30 29.53 10.36
CA THR A 102 -13.53 29.81 11.12
C THR A 102 -14.37 28.57 11.40
N LYS A 103 -14.40 27.60 10.48
CA LYS A 103 -15.32 26.45 10.50
C LYS A 103 -14.91 25.46 11.58
N SER A 104 -15.88 25.02 12.37
CA SER A 104 -15.75 24.04 13.46
C SER A 104 -16.73 22.88 13.22
N CYS A 105 -16.81 21.94 14.16
CA CYS A 105 -17.74 20.80 14.05
C CYS A 105 -19.18 21.22 13.72
N PHE A 106 -19.84 20.39 12.94
CA PHE A 106 -21.23 20.53 12.52
C PHE A 106 -22.12 19.52 13.25
N GLU A 107 -23.41 19.81 13.34
CA GLU A 107 -24.37 18.94 14.03
C GLU A 107 -25.10 18.01 13.04
N THR A 108 -25.27 18.45 11.80
CA THR A 108 -26.05 17.74 10.79
C THR A 108 -25.19 17.21 9.65
N LYS A 109 -25.66 16.15 8.98
CA LYS A 109 -24.96 15.53 7.86
C LYS A 109 -24.96 16.46 6.63
N GLU A 110 -25.99 17.26 6.49
CA GLU A 110 -26.19 18.23 5.43
C GLU A 110 -25.13 19.34 5.50
N GLU A 111 -24.82 19.83 6.72
CA GLU A 111 -23.72 20.78 6.94
C GLU A 111 -22.35 20.17 6.59
N VAL A 112 -22.15 18.89 6.92
CA VAL A 112 -20.92 18.17 6.55
C VAL A 112 -20.80 18.03 5.03
N LEU A 113 -21.88 17.68 4.34
CA LEU A 113 -21.92 17.61 2.88
C LEU A 113 -21.60 18.96 2.23
N GLN A 114 -22.23 20.04 2.72
CA GLN A 114 -21.95 21.39 2.22
C GLN A 114 -20.48 21.76 2.43
N TYR A 115 -19.89 21.43 3.58
CA TYR A 115 -18.48 21.68 3.83
C TYR A 115 -17.56 20.86 2.92
N CYS A 116 -17.88 19.59 2.64
CA CYS A 116 -17.14 18.80 1.64
C CYS A 116 -17.17 19.46 0.25
N GLN A 117 -18.33 19.99 -0.18
CA GLN A 117 -18.46 20.69 -1.47
C GLN A 117 -17.68 22.00 -1.50
N GLU A 118 -17.67 22.75 -0.39
CA GLU A 118 -16.85 23.97 -0.23
C GLU A 118 -15.35 23.66 -0.33
N MET A 119 -14.90 22.55 0.27
CA MET A 119 -13.48 22.17 0.32
C MET A 119 -12.97 21.51 -0.96
N TYR A 120 -13.83 20.82 -1.69
CA TYR A 120 -13.49 20.09 -2.91
C TYR A 120 -14.38 20.52 -4.09
N PRO A 121 -14.34 21.79 -4.51
CA PRO A 121 -15.26 22.35 -5.50
C PRO A 121 -15.12 21.71 -6.89
N GLU A 122 -13.96 21.16 -7.20
CA GLU A 122 -13.67 20.46 -8.46
C GLU A 122 -14.21 19.02 -8.48
N LEU A 123 -14.73 18.52 -7.35
CA LEU A 123 -15.27 17.16 -7.21
C LEU A 123 -16.80 17.21 -7.10
N GLN A 124 -17.48 16.25 -7.74
CA GLN A 124 -18.94 16.14 -7.68
C GLN A 124 -19.39 15.41 -6.40
N ILE A 125 -19.19 16.04 -5.24
CA ILE A 125 -19.59 15.46 -3.95
C ILE A 125 -21.11 15.53 -3.80
N THR A 126 -21.74 14.38 -3.61
CA THR A 126 -23.19 14.22 -3.44
C THR A 126 -23.58 13.58 -2.12
N ASN A 127 -22.63 12.93 -1.45
CA ASN A 127 -22.89 12.26 -0.19
C ASN A 127 -21.67 12.35 0.74
N VAL A 128 -21.90 12.04 2.00
CA VAL A 128 -20.85 11.90 3.00
C VAL A 128 -21.07 10.65 3.82
N MET A 129 -20.00 10.05 4.30
CA MET A 129 -20.05 8.84 5.10
C MET A 129 -18.97 8.90 6.18
N GLU A 130 -19.34 8.61 7.42
CA GLU A 130 -18.33 8.43 8.48
C GLU A 130 -17.39 7.28 8.11
N ALA A 131 -16.09 7.50 8.28
CA ALA A 131 -15.12 6.45 8.04
C ALA A 131 -15.22 5.36 9.12
N ASN A 132 -14.96 4.12 8.72
CA ASN A 132 -14.99 2.98 9.65
C ASN A 132 -13.79 2.96 10.61
N GLN A 133 -12.74 3.74 10.31
CA GLN A 133 -11.50 3.78 11.08
C GLN A 133 -11.23 5.19 11.59
N ARG A 134 -10.77 5.29 12.84
CA ARG A 134 -10.26 6.54 13.40
C ARG A 134 -8.85 6.78 12.88
N VAL A 135 -8.52 8.04 12.70
CA VAL A 135 -7.17 8.48 12.32
C VAL A 135 -6.61 9.42 13.38
N SER A 136 -5.30 9.35 13.62
CA SER A 136 -4.60 10.38 14.39
C SER A 136 -4.29 11.53 13.44
N ILE A 137 -4.86 12.70 13.72
CA ILE A 137 -4.55 13.93 12.99
C ILE A 137 -3.74 14.82 13.91
N ASP A 138 -2.55 15.19 13.45
CA ASP A 138 -1.66 16.10 14.16
C ASP A 138 -2.08 17.55 13.99
N ASN A 139 -1.40 18.47 14.67
CA ASN A 139 -1.54 19.92 14.45
C ASN A 139 -2.96 20.50 14.65
N TRP A 140 -3.81 19.87 15.45
CA TRP A 140 -5.06 20.51 15.91
C TRP A 140 -4.75 21.61 16.93
N CYS A 141 -4.69 22.86 16.45
CA CYS A 141 -4.38 24.03 17.26
C CYS A 141 -5.64 24.63 17.90
N ARG A 142 -5.55 25.13 19.15
CA ARG A 142 -6.61 25.97 19.72
C ARG A 142 -6.59 27.33 19.00
N ARG A 143 -7.76 27.94 18.76
CA ARG A 143 -7.85 29.29 18.15
C ARG A 143 -6.93 30.31 18.84
N ASP A 144 -6.75 30.18 20.17
CA ASP A 144 -6.00 31.16 20.98
C ASP A 144 -4.64 30.68 21.48
N LYS A 145 -4.16 29.47 21.10
CA LYS A 145 -2.88 28.94 21.61
C LYS A 145 -2.03 28.28 20.52
N LYS A 146 -0.73 28.59 20.54
CA LYS A 146 0.32 27.98 19.69
C LYS A 146 0.54 26.48 19.94
N GLN A 147 0.01 25.91 21.01
CA GLN A 147 0.12 24.48 21.27
C GLN A 147 -0.94 23.71 20.49
N CYS A 148 -0.48 23.04 19.44
CA CYS A 148 -1.26 22.09 18.66
C CYS A 148 -1.02 20.68 19.22
N LYS A 149 -2.04 19.82 19.20
CA LYS A 149 -1.96 18.46 19.73
C LYS A 149 -2.58 17.48 18.74
N SER A 150 -2.06 16.26 18.70
CA SER A 150 -2.65 15.18 17.93
C SER A 150 -3.97 14.72 18.55
N ARG A 151 -4.93 14.36 17.70
CA ARG A 151 -6.25 13.88 18.11
C ARG A 151 -6.68 12.70 17.25
N PHE A 152 -7.19 11.67 17.92
CA PHE A 152 -7.88 10.58 17.25
C PHE A 152 -9.33 10.95 17.00
N VAL A 153 -9.71 11.02 15.74
CA VAL A 153 -11.07 11.37 15.30
C VAL A 153 -11.54 10.40 14.24
N THR A 154 -12.86 10.25 14.13
CA THR A 154 -13.48 9.56 12.99
C THR A 154 -13.73 10.60 11.90
N PRO A 155 -13.04 10.53 10.75
CA PRO A 155 -13.26 11.46 9.65
C PRO A 155 -14.54 11.11 8.88
N PHE A 156 -14.99 12.04 8.06
CA PHE A 156 -16.02 11.82 7.06
C PHE A 156 -15.37 11.74 5.68
N LYS A 157 -15.76 10.73 4.92
CA LYS A 157 -15.46 10.58 3.50
C LYS A 157 -16.43 11.45 2.70
N CYS A 158 -15.91 12.25 1.78
CA CYS A 158 -16.71 13.00 0.81
C CYS A 158 -16.87 12.13 -0.45
N LEU A 159 -18.10 11.76 -0.80
CA LEU A 159 -18.43 10.79 -1.86
C LEU A 159 -19.10 11.45 -3.07
#